data_AF-A0A0G0I0D1-F1
#
_entry.id   AF-A0A0G0I0D1-F1
#
_cell.length_a   1.000
_cell.length_b   1.000
_cell.length_c   1.000
_cell.angle_alpha   90.00
_cell.angle_beta   90.00
_cell.angle_gamma   90.00
#
_symmetry.space_group_name_H-M   'P 1'
#
loop_
_entity.id
_entity.type
_entity.pdbx_description
1 polymer ?
#
loop_
_entity_poly.entity_id
_entity_poly.type
_entity_poly.pdbx_seq_one_letter_code
_entity_poly.pdbx_strand_id
1 'polypeptide(L)'
;MSGSVYFTIFQTFMSGPGGSPYFGNYPADFFDFIIIDECHRGGANDESNWRGILEYFSPAVQLGLTATPRRQDNIDTYRYFGEPVYIYSLKEGVNDGFLTPFKVKRIKTTLDDYVYTSDDQIIEGEVEEGKIYEEADFNKIIVIKEREAKRIRVVLDGINQNEKTIIFCATQDHALAVRDLIN
;
A
#
# COMPACT_ATOMS: atom_id res chain seq x y z
N MET A 1 38.23 -10.59 -12.63
CA MET A 1 37.55 -9.47 -11.98
C MET A 1 36.82 -10.02 -10.77
N SER A 2 37.02 -9.44 -9.59
CA SER A 2 36.21 -9.72 -8.41
C SER A 2 35.12 -8.67 -8.35
N GLY A 3 33.87 -9.08 -8.20
CA GLY A 3 32.73 -8.19 -7.95
C GLY A 3 32.18 -8.45 -6.55
N SER A 4 31.63 -7.42 -5.93
CA SER A 4 30.93 -7.52 -4.63
C SER A 4 29.46 -7.17 -4.82
N VAL A 5 28.58 -7.87 -4.13
CA VAL A 5 27.13 -7.60 -4.14
C VAL A 5 26.70 -7.26 -2.71
N TYR A 6 25.94 -6.19 -2.59
CA TYR A 6 25.45 -5.67 -1.31
C TYR A 6 23.92 -5.66 -1.31
N PHE A 7 23.34 -5.94 -0.14
CA PHE A 7 21.91 -5.86 0.09
C PHE A 7 21.66 -4.96 1.29
N THR A 8 20.70 -4.05 1.17
CA THR A 8 20.27 -3.16 2.25
C THR A 8 18.81 -2.79 2.06
N ILE A 9 18.18 -2.29 3.12
CA ILE A 9 16.89 -1.61 3.06
C ILE A 9 17.10 -0.13 3.36
N PHE A 10 16.24 0.73 2.83
CA PHE A 10 16.35 2.18 3.01
C PHE A 10 16.50 2.58 4.49
N GLN A 11 15.68 2.00 5.37
CA GLN A 11 15.73 2.28 6.80
C GLN A 11 17.13 2.03 7.39
N THR A 12 17.75 0.89 7.08
CA THR A 12 19.09 0.56 7.55
C THR A 12 20.11 1.56 7.02
N PHE A 13 19.99 1.99 5.76
CA PHE A 13 20.96 2.89 5.16
C PHE A 13 20.85 4.34 5.67
N MET A 14 19.67 4.70 6.22
CA MET A 14 19.38 6.01 6.80
C MET A 14 19.63 6.11 8.32
N SER A 15 19.81 4.99 9.03
CA SER A 15 19.78 4.94 10.50
C SER A 15 21.16 4.90 11.18
N GLY A 16 22.11 5.72 10.73
CA GLY A 16 23.45 5.79 11.30
C GLY A 16 23.56 6.55 12.64
N PRO A 17 24.74 6.52 13.28
CA PRO A 17 24.96 7.14 14.59
C PRO A 17 24.61 8.64 14.58
N GLY A 18 23.95 9.11 15.65
CA GLY A 18 23.57 10.52 15.78
C GLY A 18 22.53 11.00 14.75
N GLY A 19 21.81 10.08 14.08
CA GLY A 19 20.83 10.42 13.04
C GLY A 19 21.46 10.71 11.67
N SER A 20 22.75 10.43 11.50
CA SER A 20 23.43 10.50 10.20
C SER A 20 23.11 9.27 9.34
N PRO A 21 23.14 9.35 8.00
CA PRO A 21 22.98 8.17 7.16
C PRO A 21 24.27 7.34 7.09
N TYR A 22 24.15 6.00 6.99
CA TYR A 22 25.30 5.11 6.79
C TYR A 22 25.88 5.19 5.37
N PHE A 23 25.09 5.62 4.39
CA PHE A 23 25.55 5.65 3.00
C PHE A 23 26.74 6.60 2.77
N GLY A 24 26.88 7.64 3.60
CA GLY A 24 28.02 8.56 3.57
C GLY A 24 29.36 7.93 3.99
N ASN A 25 29.35 6.71 4.53
CA ASN A 25 30.58 5.96 4.82
C ASN A 25 31.18 5.30 3.58
N TYR A 26 30.45 5.29 2.46
CA TYR A 26 30.93 4.81 1.17
C TYR A 26 31.21 6.01 0.27
N PRO A 27 32.29 6.02 -0.52
CA PRO A 27 32.49 7.02 -1.56
C PRO A 27 31.31 7.08 -2.54
N ALA A 28 31.03 8.25 -3.12
CA ALA A 28 29.94 8.45 -4.08
C ALA A 28 30.05 7.56 -5.35
N ASP A 29 31.26 7.13 -5.70
CA ASP A 29 31.58 6.25 -6.83
C ASP A 29 31.84 4.79 -6.40
N PHE A 30 31.46 4.42 -5.17
CA PHE A 30 31.68 3.07 -4.66
C PHE A 30 30.91 1.98 -5.41
N PHE A 31 29.70 2.31 -5.90
CA PHE A 31 28.86 1.38 -6.64
C PHE A 31 28.89 1.69 -8.13
N ASP A 32 29.10 0.66 -8.96
CA ASP A 32 28.94 0.79 -10.41
C ASP A 32 27.47 0.67 -10.86
N PHE A 33 26.65 -0.06 -10.09
CA PHE A 33 25.26 -0.39 -10.43
C PHE A 33 24.39 -0.52 -9.19
N ILE A 34 23.20 0.10 -9.20
CA ILE A 34 22.22 0.08 -8.10
C ILE A 34 20.87 -0.38 -8.64
N ILE A 35 20.26 -1.36 -7.98
CA ILE A 35 18.88 -1.80 -8.24
C ILE A 35 18.01 -1.32 -7.09
N ILE A 36 16.92 -0.64 -7.43
CA ILE A 36 15.94 -0.13 -6.49
C ILE A 36 14.64 -0.88 -6.70
N ASP A 37 14.28 -1.73 -5.74
CA ASP A 37 12.98 -2.38 -5.72
C ASP A 37 11.90 -1.43 -5.19
N GLU A 38 10.68 -1.55 -5.74
CA GLU A 38 9.52 -0.72 -5.41
C GLU A 38 9.81 0.79 -5.37
N CYS A 39 10.47 1.32 -6.41
CA CYS A 39 10.97 2.71 -6.49
C CYS A 39 9.88 3.80 -6.42
N HIS A 40 8.61 3.40 -6.29
CA HIS A 40 7.46 4.28 -6.13
C HIS A 40 7.02 4.53 -4.68
N ARG A 41 7.52 3.78 -3.68
CA ARG A 41 6.93 3.74 -2.33
C ARG A 41 7.45 4.79 -1.32
N GLY A 42 7.89 5.95 -1.77
CA GLY A 42 8.12 7.04 -0.82
C GLY A 42 6.79 7.74 -0.50
N GLY A 43 6.33 7.76 0.74
CA GLY A 43 5.48 8.89 1.16
C GLY A 43 6.33 10.16 1.18
N ALA A 44 5.74 11.37 1.17
CA ALA A 44 6.48 12.64 1.07
C ALA A 44 7.74 12.77 1.97
N ASN A 45 7.74 12.15 3.15
CA ASN A 45 8.91 12.11 4.04
C ASN A 45 9.94 11.04 3.65
N ASP A 46 9.51 9.86 3.21
CA ASP A 46 10.39 8.80 2.72
C ASP A 46 10.97 9.14 1.33
N GLU A 47 10.27 9.99 0.56
CA GLU A 47 10.70 10.48 -0.76
C GLU A 47 11.98 11.29 -0.71
N SER A 48 12.08 12.20 0.26
CA SER A 48 13.30 12.99 0.44
C SER A 48 14.51 12.13 0.83
N ASN A 49 14.28 11.06 1.58
CA ASN A 49 15.33 10.18 2.08
C ASN A 49 15.91 9.27 0.99
N TRP A 50 15.08 8.59 0.19
CA TRP A 50 15.61 7.74 -0.90
C TRP A 50 16.24 8.55 -2.02
N ARG A 51 15.78 9.78 -2.24
CA ARG A 51 16.38 10.67 -3.24
C ARG A 51 17.81 11.09 -2.85
N GLY A 52 18.08 11.32 -1.55
CA GLY A 52 19.40 11.68 -1.03
C GLY A 52 20.50 10.64 -1.31
N ILE A 53 20.37 9.42 -0.76
CA ILE A 53 20.25 8.24 -1.63
C ILE A 53 20.95 8.23 -2.98
N LEU A 54 20.07 8.28 -3.98
CA LEU A 54 20.38 8.13 -5.38
C LEU A 54 21.13 9.34 -5.95
N GLU A 55 20.93 10.54 -5.40
CA GLU A 55 21.72 11.72 -5.79
C GLU A 55 23.19 11.58 -5.34
N TYR A 56 23.44 11.03 -4.15
CA TYR A 56 24.79 10.78 -3.64
C TYR A 56 25.55 9.78 -4.52
N PHE A 57 24.92 8.66 -4.88
CA PHE A 57 25.49 7.67 -5.80
C PHE A 57 25.12 7.90 -7.27
N SER A 58 24.99 9.17 -7.67
CA SER A 58 24.69 9.54 -9.07
C SER A 58 25.70 9.05 -10.13
N PRO A 59 26.98 8.75 -9.82
CA PRO A 59 27.88 8.13 -10.81
C PRO A 59 27.49 6.69 -11.20
N ALA A 60 26.76 5.97 -10.35
CA ALA A 60 26.34 4.60 -10.60
C ALA A 60 25.23 4.55 -11.66
N VAL A 61 25.14 3.46 -12.42
CA VAL A 61 23.93 3.18 -13.20
C VAL A 61 22.82 2.76 -12.23
N GLN A 62 21.63 3.33 -12.38
CA GLN A 62 20.51 3.11 -11.46
C GLN A 62 19.29 2.55 -12.17
N LEU A 63 18.83 1.38 -11.72
CA LEU A 63 17.68 0.67 -12.26
C LEU A 63 16.55 0.65 -11.23
N GLY A 64 15.47 1.36 -11.51
CA GLY A 64 14.23 1.30 -10.73
C GLY A 64 13.31 0.17 -11.19
N LEU A 65 12.84 -0.63 -10.25
CA LEU A 65 11.82 -1.66 -10.45
C LEU A 65 10.54 -1.22 -9.74
N THR A 66 9.40 -1.34 -10.41
CA THR A 66 8.09 -1.04 -9.82
C THR A 66 7.00 -1.93 -10.41
N ALA A 67 6.10 -2.38 -9.54
CA ALA A 67 4.90 -3.10 -9.97
C ALA A 67 3.72 -2.17 -10.28
N THR A 68 3.79 -0.89 -9.92
CA THR A 68 2.69 0.07 -10.09
C THR A 68 2.96 1.03 -11.26
N PRO A 69 2.02 1.13 -12.23
CA PRO A 69 2.14 2.09 -13.31
C PRO A 69 1.96 3.52 -12.79
N ARG A 70 2.38 4.51 -13.58
CA ARG A 70 2.32 5.93 -13.24
C ARG A 70 0.92 6.35 -12.80
N ARG A 71 0.83 6.96 -11.62
CA ARG A 71 -0.37 7.55 -11.04
C ARG A 71 -0.05 8.97 -10.54
N GLN A 72 -1.07 9.74 -10.19
CA GLN A 72 -0.90 11.15 -9.76
C GLN A 72 -0.09 11.28 -8.46
N ASP A 73 -0.13 10.25 -7.60
CA ASP A 73 0.61 10.15 -6.34
C ASP A 73 2.09 9.78 -6.53
N ASN A 74 2.48 9.19 -7.67
CA ASN A 74 3.87 8.73 -7.90
C ASN A 74 4.59 9.54 -8.99
N ILE A 75 4.25 10.82 -9.17
CA ILE A 75 4.80 11.66 -10.25
C ILE A 75 6.32 11.85 -10.11
N ASP A 76 6.83 11.96 -8.89
CA ASP A 76 8.23 12.27 -8.64
C ASP A 76 9.19 11.10 -8.91
N THR A 77 8.77 9.84 -8.70
CA THR A 77 9.53 8.66 -9.13
C THR A 77 9.77 8.66 -10.63
N TYR A 78 8.73 8.93 -11.43
CA TYR A 78 8.86 9.00 -12.90
C TYR A 78 9.62 10.24 -13.35
N ARG A 79 9.65 11.32 -12.55
CA ARG A 79 10.52 12.47 -12.82
C ARG A 79 12.00 12.13 -12.61
N TYR A 80 12.33 11.31 -11.62
CA TYR A 80 13.71 10.89 -11.36
C TYR A 80 14.20 9.86 -12.39
N PHE A 81 13.48 8.75 -12.55
CA PHE A 81 13.91 7.65 -13.42
C PHE A 81 13.57 7.87 -14.90
N GLY A 82 12.68 8.81 -15.22
CA GLY A 82 12.18 9.02 -16.57
C GLY A 82 11.12 8.00 -17.00
N GLU A 83 10.94 7.87 -18.31
CA GLU A 83 9.99 6.92 -18.88
C GLU A 83 10.50 5.46 -18.74
N PRO A 84 9.62 4.50 -18.45
CA PRO A 84 10.02 3.11 -18.27
C PRO A 84 10.60 2.54 -19.57
N VAL A 85 11.76 1.90 -19.45
CA VAL A 85 12.43 1.22 -20.58
C VAL A 85 11.69 -0.04 -21.02
N TYR A 86 10.87 -0.62 -20.14
CA TYR A 86 10.03 -1.78 -20.41
C TYR A 86 8.85 -1.83 -19.45
N ILE A 87 7.69 -2.28 -19.95
CA ILE A 87 6.49 -2.52 -19.14
C ILE A 87 6.00 -3.92 -19.48
N TYR A 88 5.84 -4.74 -18.45
CA TYR A 88 5.15 -6.02 -18.56
C TYR A 88 3.86 -5.97 -17.76
N SER A 89 2.74 -5.86 -18.46
CA SER A 89 1.45 -5.60 -17.82
C SER A 89 0.85 -6.85 -17.17
N LEU A 90 -0.03 -6.62 -16.20
CA LEU A 90 -0.88 -7.68 -15.62
C LEU A 90 -1.64 -8.45 -16.71
N LYS A 91 -2.08 -7.77 -17.77
CA LYS A 91 -2.80 -8.39 -18.89
C LYS A 91 -1.91 -9.35 -19.68
N GLU A 92 -0.67 -8.93 -20.00
CA GLU A 92 0.30 -9.78 -20.69
C GLU A 92 0.65 -10.99 -19.82
N GLY A 93 0.96 -10.78 -18.54
CA GLY A 93 1.24 -11.86 -17.60
C GLY A 93 0.12 -12.91 -17.51
N VAL A 94 -1.16 -12.48 -17.57
CA VAL A 94 -2.30 -13.40 -17.61
C VAL A 94 -2.41 -14.13 -18.96
N ASN A 95 -2.23 -13.43 -20.08
CA ASN A 95 -2.33 -14.01 -21.42
C ASN A 95 -1.23 -15.04 -21.70
N ASP A 96 -0.02 -14.78 -21.20
CA ASP A 96 1.15 -15.64 -21.37
C ASP A 96 1.16 -16.82 -20.36
N GLY A 97 0.19 -16.87 -19.44
CA GLY A 97 0.03 -17.95 -18.47
C GLY A 97 0.95 -17.87 -17.25
N PHE A 98 1.65 -16.74 -17.04
CA PHE A 98 2.49 -16.52 -15.86
C PHE A 98 1.72 -16.00 -14.65
N LEU A 99 0.56 -15.35 -14.85
CA LEU A 99 -0.31 -14.83 -13.81
C LEU A 99 -1.70 -15.44 -13.87
N THR A 100 -2.31 -15.63 -12.69
CA THR A 100 -3.67 -16.17 -12.59
C THR A 100 -4.70 -15.13 -13.01
N PRO A 101 -5.65 -15.46 -13.90
CA PRO A 101 -6.76 -14.57 -14.22
C PRO A 101 -7.66 -14.36 -12.98
N PHE A 102 -8.23 -13.17 -12.85
CA PHE A 102 -9.10 -12.83 -11.73
C PHE A 102 -10.47 -12.32 -12.21
N LYS A 103 -11.45 -12.39 -11.31
CA LYS A 103 -12.79 -11.82 -11.52
C LYS A 103 -13.05 -10.79 -10.44
N VAL A 104 -13.54 -9.61 -10.84
CA VAL A 104 -13.93 -8.56 -9.91
C VAL A 104 -15.42 -8.64 -9.66
N LYS A 105 -15.82 -8.92 -8.42
CA LYS A 105 -17.21 -8.86 -7.98
C LYS A 105 -17.38 -7.66 -7.05
N ARG A 106 -18.02 -6.60 -7.55
CA ARG A 106 -18.38 -5.44 -6.73
C ARG A 106 -19.65 -5.74 -5.95
N ILE A 107 -19.62 -5.54 -4.66
CA ILE A 107 -20.74 -5.77 -3.75
C ILE A 107 -21.10 -4.42 -3.15
N LYS A 108 -22.32 -3.97 -3.38
CA LYS A 108 -22.90 -2.80 -2.73
C LYS A 108 -23.90 -3.26 -1.68
N THR A 109 -23.90 -2.62 -0.53
CA THR A 109 -24.93 -2.84 0.50
C THR A 109 -25.86 -1.63 0.52
N THR A 110 -26.85 -1.65 1.40
CA THR A 110 -27.83 -0.57 1.50
C THR A 110 -27.34 0.62 2.32
N LEU A 111 -26.12 0.55 2.88
CA LEU A 111 -25.55 1.57 3.78
C LEU A 111 -24.18 2.02 3.22
N ASP A 112 -24.23 2.60 2.01
CA ASP A 112 -23.07 3.18 1.31
C ASP A 112 -22.80 4.61 1.84
N ASP A 113 -23.85 5.32 2.28
CA ASP A 113 -23.83 6.57 3.03
C ASP A 113 -24.74 6.46 4.27
N TYR A 114 -24.40 7.20 5.33
CA TYR A 114 -25.17 7.18 6.58
C TYR A 114 -25.19 8.56 7.22
N VAL A 115 -26.36 8.96 7.71
CA VAL A 115 -26.55 10.16 8.54
C VAL A 115 -27.12 9.68 9.86
N TYR A 116 -26.49 10.10 10.96
CA TYR A 116 -27.00 9.83 12.30
C TYR A 116 -28.36 10.51 12.50
N THR A 117 -29.30 9.79 13.11
CA THR A 117 -30.61 10.30 13.52
C THR A 117 -30.83 10.07 15.01
N SER A 118 -31.74 10.82 15.63
CA SER A 118 -32.02 10.69 17.07
C SER A 118 -32.58 9.33 17.50
N ASP A 119 -33.04 8.52 16.54
CA ASP A 119 -33.55 7.17 16.79
C ASP A 119 -32.41 6.12 16.85
N ASP A 120 -31.18 6.51 16.50
CA ASP A 120 -30.01 5.64 16.53
C ASP A 120 -29.40 5.56 17.93
N GLN A 121 -28.87 4.38 18.27
CA GLN A 121 -28.21 4.14 19.55
C GLN A 121 -26.70 4.36 19.43
N ILE A 122 -26.18 5.38 20.14
CA ILE A 122 -24.75 5.59 20.30
C ILE A 122 -24.24 4.67 21.41
N ILE A 123 -23.33 3.76 21.07
CA ILE A 123 -22.69 2.87 22.04
C ILE A 123 -21.51 3.58 22.73
N GLU A 124 -20.71 4.30 21.97
CA GLU A 124 -19.52 5.03 22.44
C GLU A 124 -19.19 6.18 21.48
N GLY A 125 -18.56 7.23 22.00
CA GLY A 125 -18.10 8.39 21.24
C GLY A 125 -19.15 9.47 21.07
N GLU A 126 -18.80 10.46 20.24
CA GLU A 126 -19.69 11.56 19.85
C GLU A 126 -19.92 11.50 18.34
N VAL A 127 -21.13 11.86 17.91
CA VAL A 127 -21.52 11.93 16.50
C VAL A 127 -21.71 13.38 16.09
N GLU A 128 -21.24 13.71 14.89
CA GLU A 128 -21.51 15.01 14.28
C GLU A 128 -22.92 15.01 13.66
N GLU A 129 -23.83 15.80 14.23
CA GLU A 129 -25.21 15.92 13.74
C GLU A 129 -25.24 16.53 12.33
N GLY A 130 -25.99 15.90 11.41
CA GLY A 130 -26.10 16.33 10.02
C GLY A 130 -24.90 15.96 9.13
N LYS A 131 -23.86 15.32 9.66
CA LYS A 131 -22.77 14.77 8.85
C LYS A 131 -23.24 13.56 8.06
N ILE A 132 -22.89 13.53 6.78
CA ILE A 132 -23.01 12.36 5.92
C ILE A 132 -21.69 11.60 6.02
N TYR A 133 -21.73 10.41 6.58
CA TYR A 133 -20.60 9.49 6.62
C TYR A 133 -20.61 8.65 5.35
N GLU A 134 -19.47 8.63 4.65
CA GLU A 134 -19.30 7.88 3.39
C GLU A 134 -18.35 6.67 3.60
N GLU A 135 -18.10 5.89 2.53
CA GLU A 135 -17.23 4.70 2.58
C GLU A 135 -15.83 4.98 3.16
N ALA A 136 -15.30 6.19 2.96
CA ALA A 136 -14.00 6.59 3.49
C ALA A 136 -13.99 6.75 5.03
N ASP A 137 -15.16 7.02 5.63
CA ASP A 137 -15.34 7.27 7.06
C ASP A 137 -15.65 5.99 7.84
N PHE A 138 -16.30 5.02 7.22
CA PHE A 138 -16.64 3.75 7.87
C PHE A 138 -15.39 3.00 8.34
N ASN A 139 -15.45 2.51 9.58
CA ASN A 139 -14.39 1.80 10.29
C ASN A 139 -13.10 2.60 10.49
N LYS A 140 -13.15 3.93 10.32
CA LYS A 140 -12.09 4.87 10.66
C LYS A 140 -12.58 5.97 11.59
N ILE A 141 -13.75 6.54 11.28
CA ILE A 141 -14.40 7.61 12.03
C ILE A 141 -15.68 7.08 12.69
N ILE A 142 -16.49 6.32 11.96
CA ILE A 142 -17.73 5.72 12.47
C ILE A 142 -17.72 4.20 12.31
N VAL A 143 -18.20 3.48 13.32
CA VAL A 143 -18.31 2.02 13.30
C VAL A 143 -19.77 1.62 13.50
N ILE A 144 -20.32 0.84 12.57
CA ILE A 144 -21.67 0.30 12.65
C ILE A 144 -21.55 -1.23 12.60
N LYS A 145 -21.73 -1.88 13.75
CA LYS A 145 -21.46 -3.33 13.90
C LYS A 145 -22.36 -4.18 13.01
N GLU A 146 -23.62 -3.81 12.89
CA GLU A 146 -24.64 -4.49 12.09
C GLU A 146 -24.30 -4.42 10.60
N ARG A 147 -23.74 -3.30 10.15
CA ARG A 147 -23.25 -3.11 8.78
C ARG A 147 -22.12 -4.09 8.48
N GLU A 148 -21.13 -4.17 9.35
CA GLU A 148 -20.00 -5.10 9.15
C GLU A 148 -20.44 -6.56 9.25
N ALA A 149 -21.30 -6.92 10.21
CA ALA A 149 -21.89 -8.26 10.30
C ALA A 149 -22.63 -8.65 9.01
N LYS A 150 -23.37 -7.72 8.39
CA LYS A 150 -24.03 -7.95 7.11
C LYS A 150 -23.03 -8.16 5.97
N ARG A 151 -21.97 -7.35 5.90
CA ARG A 151 -20.93 -7.47 4.86
C ARG A 151 -20.20 -8.81 4.98
N ILE A 152 -19.80 -9.20 6.19
CA ILE A 152 -19.14 -10.48 6.44
C ILE A 152 -20.04 -11.65 6.04
N ARG A 153 -21.33 -11.61 6.38
CA ARG A 153 -22.27 -12.64 5.91
C ARG A 153 -22.30 -12.76 4.38
N VAL A 154 -22.39 -11.62 3.68
CA VAL A 154 -22.39 -11.60 2.20
C VAL A 154 -21.09 -12.15 1.61
N VAL A 155 -19.94 -11.89 2.25
CA VAL A 155 -18.65 -12.47 1.85
C VAL A 155 -18.64 -13.97 2.10
N LEU A 156 -18.98 -14.44 3.29
CA LEU A 156 -18.97 -15.86 3.67
C LEU A 156 -19.92 -16.71 2.81
N ASP A 157 -21.10 -16.17 2.48
CA ASP A 157 -22.07 -16.80 1.57
C ASP A 157 -21.56 -16.85 0.12
N GLY A 158 -20.62 -15.97 -0.24
CA GLY A 158 -20.13 -15.81 -1.60
C GLY A 158 -18.79 -16.48 -1.91
N ILE A 159 -18.04 -16.93 -0.89
CA ILE A 159 -16.74 -17.57 -1.03
C ILE A 159 -16.83 -19.10 -0.89
N ASN A 160 -15.87 -19.81 -1.48
CA ASN A 160 -15.66 -21.22 -1.20
C ASN A 160 -14.88 -21.38 0.11
N GLN A 161 -15.49 -21.98 1.13
CA GLN A 161 -14.90 -22.15 2.46
C GLN A 161 -13.66 -23.07 2.47
N ASN A 162 -13.41 -23.81 1.39
CA ASN A 162 -12.21 -24.65 1.23
C ASN A 162 -11.04 -23.91 0.54
N GLU A 163 -11.24 -22.66 0.11
CA GLU A 163 -10.22 -21.85 -0.54
C GLU A 163 -9.65 -20.79 0.42
N LYS A 164 -8.36 -20.49 0.28
CA LYS A 164 -7.71 -19.45 1.09
C LYS A 164 -8.32 -18.09 0.74
N THR A 165 -8.73 -17.35 1.77
CA THR A 165 -9.33 -16.02 1.64
C THR A 165 -8.54 -15.02 2.49
N ILE A 166 -8.30 -13.82 1.96
CA ILE A 166 -7.71 -12.69 2.67
C ILE A 166 -8.73 -11.55 2.65
N ILE A 167 -9.01 -10.96 3.82
CA ILE A 167 -9.91 -9.82 3.97
C ILE A 167 -9.07 -8.62 4.43
N PHE A 168 -9.04 -7.57 3.62
CA PHE A 168 -8.36 -6.32 3.94
C PHE A 168 -9.32 -5.39 4.69
N CYS A 169 -8.92 -4.97 5.89
CA CYS A 169 -9.71 -4.09 6.76
C CYS A 169 -9.06 -2.70 6.85
N ALA A 170 -9.86 -1.68 7.15
CA ALA A 170 -9.43 -0.28 7.20
C ALA A 170 -8.41 0.01 8.33
N THR A 171 -8.55 -0.67 9.47
CA THR A 171 -7.71 -0.51 10.67
C THR A 171 -7.47 -1.88 11.34
N GLN A 172 -6.56 -1.94 12.31
CA GLN A 172 -6.31 -3.16 13.07
C GLN A 172 -7.53 -3.56 13.92
N ASP A 173 -8.19 -2.57 14.54
CA ASP A 173 -9.42 -2.81 15.32
C ASP A 173 -10.54 -3.35 14.44
N HIS A 174 -10.69 -2.84 13.22
CA HIS A 174 -11.63 -3.37 12.24
C HIS A 174 -11.27 -4.83 11.88
N ALA A 175 -9.99 -5.16 11.70
CA ALA A 175 -9.57 -6.54 11.43
C ALA A 175 -9.90 -7.49 12.60
N LEU A 176 -9.74 -7.03 13.85
CA LEU A 176 -10.12 -7.81 15.04
C LEU A 176 -11.63 -8.03 15.10
N ALA A 177 -12.44 -7.00 14.85
CA ALA A 177 -13.89 -7.12 14.79
C ALA A 177 -14.34 -8.10 13.70
N VAL A 178 -13.74 -8.03 12.50
CA VAL A 178 -14.03 -8.96 11.39
C VAL A 178 -13.65 -10.39 11.74
N ARG A 179 -12.49 -10.61 12.37
CA ARG A 179 -12.09 -11.95 12.86
C ARG A 179 -13.16 -12.54 13.78
N ASP A 180 -13.66 -11.74 14.72
CA ASP A 180 -14.65 -12.20 15.70
C ASP A 180 -16.04 -12.44 15.07
N LEU A 181 -16.36 -11.75 13.97
CA LEU A 181 -17.58 -12.00 13.20
C LEU A 181 -17.52 -13.25 12.31
N ILE A 182 -16.32 -13.73 11.99
CA ILE A 182 -16.10 -14.92 11.16
C ILE A 182 -16.09 -16.21 11.99
N ASN A 183 -15.58 -16.13 13.23
CA ASN A 183 -15.49 -17.27 14.17
C ASN A 183 -16.83 -17.59 14.84
#